data_AF-A0A818VY75-F1
#
_entry.id   AF-A0A818VY75-F1
#
_cell.length_a   1.000
_cell.length_b   1.000
_cell.length_c   1.000
_cell.angle_alpha   90.00
_cell.angle_beta   90.00
_cell.angle_gamma   90.00
#
_symmetry.space_group_name_H-M   'P 1'
#
loop_
_entity.id
_entity.type
_entity.pdbx_description
1 polymer ?
#
loop_
_entity_poly.entity_id
_entity_poly.type
_entity_poly.pdbx_seq_one_letter_code
_entity_poly.pdbx_strand_id
1 'polypeptide(L)'
;MLLFVRLFNINSIRNSSSRNREFYSILKKSYRTTKLNLFMASNNRTCFIFDKDESTKILIQMIYEIPSTTKRRQFSLLRTVDESLLQTINRLKANIERAIIKENKLNKRLKKQNIDISNNHEKDLIIVKLIDRNNQQIDENQNNKQAWINCQTLLINQQSYHVEYNAPAIIKFRFPDKILTNTITTTFVEIDYGDIEYSLFDWYVTDDIKIKENDDDDDDDQTEWIHVHRGPFCIFRDEHVNKFVRLACLPRNNLLREGMQAEHTSKNRIIPCPFDLPMNKRHQLTEEYFSIDSNKIRLVSYNILANGYASSTDAQQMIYPYCSQDFLEHDYRKPLLLKEILGYHADIISLQECDTTFYQRELSFILKQNGYLSDMKIKSDSVREGEAIFYRTDRFIAIGSHNIKIGEYLRDAEHLEYIRRRCSLVSEINTHLLERNTALQVR
;
A
#
# COMPACT_ATOMS: atom_id res chain seq x y z
N MET A 1 5.88 3.27 22.08
CA MET A 1 5.10 4.52 21.99
C MET A 1 5.90 5.51 21.15
N LEU A 2 5.68 5.56 19.83
CA LEU A 2 6.35 6.50 18.93
C LEU A 2 5.27 7.31 18.21
N LEU A 3 5.05 8.52 18.71
CA LEU A 3 4.23 9.55 18.08
C LEU A 3 5.00 10.09 16.86
N PHE A 4 4.52 9.78 15.66
CA PHE A 4 4.91 10.49 14.45
C PHE A 4 4.22 11.86 14.45
N VAL A 5 4.95 12.89 14.90
CA VAL A 5 4.52 14.28 14.76
C VAL A 5 4.75 14.70 13.31
N ARG A 6 3.67 14.84 12.52
CA ARG A 6 3.69 15.52 11.22
C ARG A 6 4.01 17.01 11.44
N LEU A 7 5.21 17.44 11.08
CA LEU A 7 5.56 18.86 11.01
C LEU A 7 4.83 19.51 9.82
N PHE A 8 3.87 20.39 10.13
CA PHE A 8 3.14 21.18 9.13
C PHE A 8 3.97 22.41 8.72
N ASN A 9 4.25 22.50 7.42
CA ASN A 9 4.85 23.67 6.79
C ASN A 9 3.73 24.51 6.13
N ILE A 10 3.79 25.85 6.18
CA ILE A 10 2.69 26.76 5.76
C ILE A 10 2.45 26.73 4.23
N ASN A 11 3.41 26.23 3.44
CA ASN A 11 3.21 25.87 2.02
C ASN A 11 2.33 24.60 1.80
N SER A 12 1.85 23.94 2.87
CA SER A 12 1.09 22.69 2.79
C SER A 12 -0.39 22.86 2.45
N ILE A 13 -1.00 24.03 2.65
CA ILE A 13 -2.47 24.20 2.51
C ILE A 13 -2.92 24.14 1.03
N ARG A 14 -2.14 24.68 0.08
CA ARG A 14 -2.45 24.51 -1.35
C ARG A 14 -2.22 23.06 -1.81
N ASN A 15 -1.17 22.41 -1.28
CA ASN A 15 -0.84 21.02 -1.58
C ASN A 15 -1.83 20.02 -0.94
N SER A 16 -2.43 20.32 0.21
CA SER A 16 -3.41 19.45 0.88
C SER A 16 -4.71 19.36 0.08
N SER A 17 -5.19 20.46 -0.51
CA SER A 17 -6.39 20.45 -1.34
C SER A 17 -6.26 19.56 -2.58
N SER A 18 -5.08 19.55 -3.22
CA SER A 18 -4.76 18.70 -4.36
C SER A 18 -4.68 17.22 -3.95
N ARG A 19 -3.96 16.94 -2.85
CA ARG A 19 -3.84 15.59 -2.27
C ARG A 19 -5.19 15.01 -1.84
N ASN A 20 -6.08 15.82 -1.28
CA ASN A 20 -7.42 15.39 -0.89
C ASN A 20 -8.28 15.05 -2.11
N ARG A 21 -8.22 15.86 -3.18
CA ARG A 21 -8.90 15.55 -4.45
C ARG A 21 -8.38 14.26 -5.06
N GLU A 22 -7.07 14.07 -5.05
CA GLU A 22 -6.42 12.85 -5.54
C GLU A 22 -6.87 11.63 -4.73
N PHE A 23 -6.83 11.70 -3.40
CA PHE A 23 -7.34 10.66 -2.50
C PHE A 23 -8.78 10.25 -2.83
N TYR A 24 -9.71 11.19 -2.88
CA TYR A 24 -11.11 10.88 -3.19
C TYR A 24 -11.32 10.37 -4.61
N SER A 25 -10.49 10.81 -5.57
CA SER A 25 -10.51 10.32 -6.94
C SER A 25 -10.03 8.87 -7.01
N ILE A 26 -8.95 8.53 -6.30
CA ILE A 26 -8.40 7.19 -6.26
C ILE A 26 -9.39 6.23 -5.61
N LEU A 27 -9.96 6.56 -4.45
CA LEU A 27 -10.97 5.72 -3.81
C LEU A 27 -12.15 5.47 -4.76
N LYS A 28 -12.70 6.51 -5.39
CA LYS A 28 -13.78 6.34 -6.37
C LYS A 28 -13.42 5.41 -7.53
N LYS A 29 -12.17 5.40 -8.00
CA LYS A 29 -11.71 4.53 -9.10
C LYS A 29 -11.43 3.12 -8.63
N SER A 30 -10.63 2.96 -7.58
CA SER A 30 -10.22 1.67 -6.99
C SER A 30 -11.43 0.77 -6.74
N TYR A 31 -12.50 1.37 -6.22
CA TYR A 31 -13.70 0.63 -5.89
C TYR A 31 -14.58 0.31 -7.11
N ARG A 32 -14.56 1.13 -8.17
CA ARG A 32 -15.22 0.75 -9.45
C ARG A 32 -14.54 -0.45 -10.13
N THR A 33 -13.24 -0.60 -9.95
CA THR A 33 -12.45 -1.66 -10.58
C THR A 33 -12.40 -2.97 -9.79
N THR A 34 -12.89 -2.99 -8.55
CA THR A 34 -12.93 -4.21 -7.72
C THR A 34 -14.09 -5.09 -8.22
N LYS A 35 -13.86 -5.77 -9.35
CA LYS A 35 -14.84 -6.65 -10.01
C LYS A 35 -15.12 -7.90 -9.16
N LEU A 36 -16.34 -8.40 -9.27
CA LEU A 36 -17.03 -9.42 -8.49
C LEU A 36 -16.21 -10.66 -8.05
N ASN A 37 -16.25 -10.99 -6.75
CA ASN A 37 -17.01 -12.12 -6.16
C ASN A 37 -16.68 -12.29 -4.66
N LEU A 38 -15.44 -12.01 -4.23
CA LEU A 38 -15.02 -12.06 -2.82
C LEU A 38 -15.35 -10.76 -2.05
N PHE A 39 -15.20 -9.60 -2.69
CA PHE A 39 -15.60 -8.29 -2.14
C PHE A 39 -17.10 -8.25 -1.75
N MET A 40 -17.92 -8.93 -2.54
CA MET A 40 -19.35 -9.12 -2.33
C MET A 40 -19.67 -10.18 -1.27
N ALA A 41 -18.70 -10.75 -0.55
CA ALA A 41 -18.98 -11.71 0.53
C ALA A 41 -18.72 -11.11 1.92
N SER A 42 -17.70 -10.25 2.06
CA SER A 42 -17.23 -9.79 3.38
C SER A 42 -17.86 -8.48 3.88
N ASN A 43 -18.26 -7.54 3.00
CA ASN A 43 -18.62 -6.17 3.39
C ASN A 43 -20.00 -5.67 2.89
N ASN A 44 -20.94 -6.57 2.57
CA ASN A 44 -22.22 -6.22 1.91
C ASN A 44 -23.14 -5.29 2.69
N ARG A 45 -22.89 -5.10 3.98
CA ARG A 45 -23.73 -4.29 4.88
C ARG A 45 -22.90 -3.22 5.59
N THR A 46 -21.89 -2.68 4.92
CA THR A 46 -21.07 -1.58 5.47
C THR A 46 -21.17 -0.34 4.59
N CYS A 47 -21.36 0.82 5.23
CA CYS A 47 -21.27 2.12 4.62
C CYS A 47 -20.01 2.83 5.12
N PHE A 48 -19.05 3.04 4.22
CA PHE A 48 -17.78 3.68 4.52
C PHE A 48 -17.89 5.19 4.36
N ILE A 49 -17.40 5.93 5.36
CA ILE A 49 -17.31 7.38 5.35
C ILE A 49 -15.84 7.78 5.42
N PHE A 50 -15.36 8.54 4.46
CA PHE A 50 -13.99 9.06 4.43
C PHE A 50 -13.98 10.57 4.54
N ASP A 51 -13.46 11.07 5.66
CA ASP A 51 -13.14 12.47 5.93
C ASP A 51 -11.62 12.59 6.11
N LYS A 52 -10.92 13.17 5.14
CA LYS A 52 -9.46 13.22 5.11
C LYS A 52 -8.94 14.61 5.46
N ASP A 53 -8.07 14.68 6.48
CA ASP A 53 -7.26 15.87 6.82
C ASP A 53 -8.05 17.19 6.80
N GLU A 54 -9.16 17.29 7.54
CA GLU A 54 -10.03 18.50 7.62
C GLU A 54 -10.54 19.00 6.26
N SER A 55 -10.72 18.06 5.34
CA SER A 55 -11.36 18.26 4.05
C SER A 55 -12.70 18.99 4.21
N THR A 56 -13.01 19.90 3.28
CA THR A 56 -14.35 20.50 3.14
C THR A 56 -15.37 19.50 2.60
N LYS A 57 -14.99 18.24 2.37
CA LYS A 57 -15.84 17.19 1.81
C LYS A 57 -15.69 15.86 2.55
N ILE A 58 -16.75 15.08 2.55
CA ILE A 58 -16.73 13.66 2.91
C ILE A 58 -17.09 12.80 1.70
N LEU A 59 -16.49 11.61 1.62
CA LEU A 59 -16.86 10.59 0.65
C LEU A 59 -17.64 9.48 1.36
N ILE A 60 -18.87 9.23 0.89
CA ILE A 60 -19.79 8.21 1.39
C ILE A 60 -19.85 7.09 0.36
N GLN A 61 -19.53 5.86 0.76
CA GLN A 61 -19.51 4.70 -0.14
C GLN A 61 -20.20 3.50 0.47
N MET A 62 -20.95 2.77 -0.35
CA MET A 62 -21.67 1.57 0.05
C MET A 62 -22.00 0.73 -1.18
N ILE A 63 -22.21 -0.57 -0.98
CA ILE A 63 -22.84 -1.45 -1.95
C ILE A 63 -24.31 -1.55 -1.58
N TYR A 64 -25.22 -1.33 -2.53
CA TYR A 64 -26.65 -1.52 -2.33
C TYR A 64 -27.13 -2.70 -3.17
N GLU A 65 -27.84 -3.62 -2.53
CA GLU A 65 -28.48 -4.76 -3.21
C GLU A 65 -29.87 -4.35 -3.67
N ILE A 66 -30.12 -4.37 -4.98
CA ILE A 66 -31.39 -3.97 -5.57
C ILE A 66 -32.42 -5.07 -5.30
N PRO A 67 -33.49 -4.81 -4.53
CA PRO A 67 -34.45 -5.85 -4.11
C PRO A 67 -35.11 -6.58 -5.28
N SER A 68 -35.39 -5.88 -6.39
CA SER A 68 -36.11 -6.46 -7.54
C SER A 68 -35.28 -7.43 -8.37
N THR A 69 -33.95 -7.38 -8.27
CA THR A 69 -33.05 -8.10 -9.19
C THR A 69 -31.90 -8.81 -8.50
N THR A 70 -31.75 -8.64 -7.18
CA THR A 70 -30.61 -9.09 -6.35
C THR A 70 -29.24 -8.58 -6.82
N LYS A 71 -29.20 -7.75 -7.87
CA LYS A 71 -27.96 -7.15 -8.35
C LYS A 71 -27.43 -6.16 -7.33
N ARG A 72 -26.12 -6.19 -7.14
CA ARG A 72 -25.40 -5.31 -6.22
C ARG A 72 -24.76 -4.19 -6.98
N ARG A 73 -24.94 -2.96 -6.47
CA ARG A 73 -24.40 -1.76 -7.10
C ARG A 73 -23.72 -0.88 -6.10
N GLN A 74 -22.50 -0.43 -6.43
CA GLN A 74 -21.79 0.54 -5.63
C GLN A 74 -22.37 1.95 -5.81
N PHE A 75 -22.58 2.63 -4.68
CA PHE A 75 -22.88 4.06 -4.62
C PHE A 75 -21.70 4.80 -4.02
N SER A 76 -21.40 5.99 -4.56
CA SER A 76 -20.34 6.85 -4.06
C SER A 76 -20.73 8.31 -4.18
N LEU A 77 -20.79 9.02 -3.06
CA LEU A 77 -21.20 10.42 -2.97
C LEU A 77 -20.07 11.22 -2.32
N LEU A 78 -19.56 12.22 -3.03
CA LEU A 78 -18.66 13.21 -2.46
C LEU A 78 -19.47 14.46 -2.15
N ARG A 79 -19.60 14.79 -0.88
CA ARG A 79 -20.50 15.83 -0.35
C ARG A 79 -19.72 16.82 0.49
N THR A 80 -20.18 18.07 0.56
CA THR A 80 -19.54 19.08 1.41
C THR A 80 -19.79 18.74 2.88
N VAL A 81 -18.88 19.12 3.78
CA VAL A 81 -19.06 18.85 5.22
C VAL A 81 -20.16 19.72 5.87
N ASP A 82 -20.30 20.96 5.39
CA ASP A 82 -21.20 21.98 5.97
C ASP A 82 -22.62 21.99 5.37
N GLU A 83 -22.85 21.28 4.26
CA GLU A 83 -24.20 21.18 3.71
C GLU A 83 -25.08 20.28 4.60
N SER A 84 -26.39 20.52 4.55
CA SER A 84 -27.38 19.75 5.30
C SER A 84 -27.44 18.28 4.85
N LEU A 85 -27.57 17.38 5.83
CA LEU A 85 -27.75 15.95 5.63
C LEU A 85 -28.93 15.63 4.70
N LEU A 86 -30.02 16.40 4.75
CA LEU A 86 -31.18 16.27 3.86
C LEU A 86 -30.78 16.29 2.38
N GLN A 87 -29.81 17.14 2.00
CA GLN A 87 -29.34 17.22 0.62
C GLN A 87 -28.62 15.94 0.19
N THR A 88 -27.80 15.37 1.08
CA THR A 88 -27.13 14.07 0.88
C THR A 88 -28.15 12.94 0.76
N ILE A 89 -29.15 12.91 1.66
CA ILE A 89 -30.22 11.91 1.65
C ILE A 89 -31.00 11.95 0.34
N ASN A 90 -31.44 13.14 -0.09
CA ASN A 90 -32.17 13.30 -1.35
C ASN A 90 -31.34 12.88 -2.55
N ARG A 91 -30.04 13.18 -2.55
CA ARG A 91 -29.13 12.74 -3.60
C ARG A 91 -28.97 11.22 -3.63
N LEU A 92 -28.88 10.58 -2.47
CA LEU A 92 -28.79 9.13 -2.34
C LEU A 92 -30.07 8.46 -2.85
N LYS A 93 -31.26 8.92 -2.41
CA LYS A 93 -32.56 8.45 -2.90
C LYS A 93 -32.63 8.52 -4.44
N ALA A 94 -32.36 9.69 -5.01
CA ALA A 94 -32.40 9.88 -6.46
C ALA A 94 -31.37 9.03 -7.24
N ASN A 95 -30.22 8.71 -6.64
CA ASN A 95 -29.24 7.81 -7.26
C ASN A 95 -29.75 6.36 -7.26
N ILE A 96 -30.30 5.89 -6.14
CA ILE A 96 -30.82 4.53 -6.01
C ILE A 96 -32.07 4.35 -6.90
N GLU A 97 -33.00 5.30 -6.91
CA GLU A 97 -34.17 5.29 -7.81
C GLU A 97 -33.75 5.13 -9.27
N ARG A 98 -32.77 5.94 -9.73
CA ARG A 98 -32.26 5.84 -11.10
C ARG A 98 -31.63 4.48 -11.39
N ALA A 99 -30.92 3.90 -10.42
CA ALA A 99 -30.34 2.57 -10.57
C ALA A 99 -31.40 1.48 -10.69
N ILE A 100 -32.42 1.49 -9.82
CA ILE A 100 -33.55 0.56 -9.86
C ILE A 100 -34.29 0.67 -11.20
N ILE A 101 -34.56 1.89 -11.68
CA ILE A 101 -35.23 2.11 -12.98
C ILE A 101 -34.39 1.57 -14.13
N LYS A 102 -33.07 1.82 -14.15
CA LYS A 102 -32.17 1.30 -15.19
C LYS A 102 -32.21 -0.23 -15.20
N GLU A 103 -32.15 -0.85 -14.03
CA GLU A 103 -32.08 -2.29 -13.90
C GLU A 103 -33.40 -2.98 -14.28
N ASN A 104 -34.53 -2.44 -13.83
CA ASN A 104 -35.85 -2.95 -14.20
C ASN A 104 -36.10 -2.85 -15.71
N LYS A 105 -35.62 -1.78 -16.38
CA LYS A 105 -35.70 -1.66 -17.85
C LYS A 105 -34.85 -2.72 -18.55
N LEU A 106 -33.67 -3.02 -18.03
CA LEU A 106 -32.74 -4.01 -18.60
C LEU A 106 -33.31 -5.42 -18.47
N ASN A 107 -33.86 -5.78 -17.30
CA ASN A 107 -34.55 -7.05 -17.08
C ASN A 107 -35.81 -7.22 -17.95
N LYS A 108 -36.58 -6.14 -18.20
CA LYS A 108 -37.72 -6.19 -19.13
C LYS A 108 -37.30 -6.51 -20.57
N ARG A 109 -36.16 -5.95 -21.02
CA ARG A 109 -35.58 -6.26 -22.35
C ARG A 109 -35.13 -7.70 -22.46
N LEU A 110 -34.47 -8.23 -21.43
CA LEU A 110 -33.99 -9.62 -21.39
C LEU A 110 -35.13 -10.65 -21.38
N LYS A 111 -36.28 -10.32 -20.78
CA LYS A 111 -37.44 -11.24 -20.66
C LYS A 111 -38.41 -11.25 -21.84
N LYS A 112 -38.19 -10.46 -22.92
CA LYS A 112 -39.08 -10.38 -24.11
C LYS A 112 -40.59 -10.35 -23.77
N GLN A 113 -41.01 -9.56 -22.78
CA GLN A 113 -42.44 -9.38 -22.46
C GLN A 113 -42.92 -8.02 -22.97
N ASN A 114 -43.84 -8.05 -23.95
CA ASN A 114 -44.72 -6.93 -24.28
C ASN A 114 -45.83 -6.89 -23.24
N ILE A 115 -45.76 -5.96 -22.28
CA ILE A 115 -46.90 -5.64 -21.41
C ILE A 115 -47.10 -4.13 -21.48
N ASP A 116 -48.31 -3.76 -21.90
CA ASP A 116 -48.79 -2.38 -22.01
C ASP A 116 -48.66 -1.61 -20.70
N ILE A 117 -48.23 -0.36 -20.84
CA ILE A 117 -48.00 0.56 -19.73
C ILE A 117 -49.35 1.15 -19.32
N SER A 118 -49.99 0.55 -18.33
CA SER A 118 -50.80 1.33 -17.38
C SER A 118 -49.88 1.77 -16.24
N ASN A 119 -49.63 3.08 -16.19
CA ASN A 119 -48.80 3.77 -15.19
C ASN A 119 -49.44 3.68 -13.79
N ASN A 120 -49.28 2.57 -13.08
CA ASN A 120 -49.63 2.48 -11.65
C ASN A 120 -48.62 1.61 -10.88
N HIS A 121 -47.33 1.93 -11.02
CA HIS A 121 -46.42 1.64 -9.92
C HIS A 121 -46.57 2.78 -8.93
N GLU A 122 -47.20 2.53 -7.78
CA GLU A 122 -46.89 3.27 -6.56
C GLU A 122 -45.36 3.38 -6.52
N LYS A 123 -44.83 4.61 -6.62
CA LYS A 123 -43.40 4.81 -6.42
C LYS A 123 -43.15 4.42 -4.98
N ASP A 124 -42.65 3.20 -4.75
CA ASP A 124 -42.10 2.82 -3.46
C ASP A 124 -41.10 3.91 -3.08
N LEU A 125 -41.50 4.78 -2.14
CA LEU A 125 -40.67 5.88 -1.71
C LEU A 125 -39.42 5.26 -1.10
N ILE A 126 -38.24 5.61 -1.63
CA ILE A 126 -36.99 5.17 -1.02
C ILE A 126 -36.88 5.87 0.33
N ILE A 127 -36.92 5.08 1.39
CA ILE A 127 -36.72 5.54 2.77
C ILE A 127 -35.24 5.46 3.08
N VAL A 128 -34.64 6.56 3.51
CA VAL A 128 -33.24 6.61 3.97
C VAL A 128 -33.25 7.24 5.35
N LYS A 129 -32.64 6.59 6.33
CA LYS A 129 -32.52 7.10 7.71
C LYS A 129 -31.11 6.84 8.23
N LEU A 130 -30.58 7.78 8.99
CA LEU A 130 -29.35 7.61 9.75
C LEU A 130 -29.72 7.43 11.23
N ILE A 131 -29.14 6.42 11.86
CA ILE A 131 -29.37 6.08 13.27
C ILE A 131 -28.05 6.23 14.03
N ASP A 132 -28.11 6.93 15.16
CA ASP A 132 -26.97 7.15 16.06
C ASP A 132 -26.71 5.95 16.98
N ARG A 133 -25.73 6.09 17.88
CA ARG A 133 -25.37 5.05 18.87
C ARG A 133 -26.43 4.77 19.93
N ASN A 134 -27.39 5.67 20.09
CA ASN A 134 -28.48 5.57 21.05
C ASN A 134 -29.77 5.06 20.39
N ASN A 135 -29.69 4.54 19.16
CA ASN A 135 -30.82 4.13 18.33
C ASN A 135 -31.81 5.27 18.01
N GLN A 136 -31.36 6.52 18.01
CA GLN A 136 -32.15 7.68 17.63
C GLN A 136 -31.91 8.07 16.18
N GLN A 137 -32.97 8.51 15.49
CA GLN A 137 -32.85 9.05 14.14
C GLN A 137 -32.10 10.39 14.19
N ILE A 138 -31.05 10.50 13.38
CA ILE A 138 -30.26 11.74 13.24
C ILE A 138 -31.10 12.77 12.48
N ASP A 139 -31.12 14.01 12.99
CA ASP A 139 -31.83 15.13 12.37
C ASP A 139 -31.24 15.49 11.00
N GLU A 140 -32.10 15.50 9.98
CA GLU A 140 -31.75 15.78 8.59
C GLU A 140 -31.29 17.24 8.36
N ASN A 141 -31.55 18.13 9.32
CA ASN A 141 -31.07 19.51 9.29
C ASN A 141 -29.62 19.68 9.76
N GLN A 142 -29.04 18.68 10.44
CA GLN A 142 -27.63 18.70 10.81
C GLN A 142 -26.74 18.75 9.56
N ASN A 143 -25.53 19.29 9.71
CA ASN A 143 -24.56 19.21 8.63
C ASN A 143 -24.02 17.78 8.48
N ASN A 144 -23.52 17.45 7.29
CA ASN A 144 -22.97 16.14 6.99
C ASN A 144 -21.90 15.69 7.99
N LYS A 145 -20.98 16.58 8.42
CA LYS A 145 -19.89 16.18 9.32
C LYS A 145 -20.41 15.66 10.65
N GLN A 146 -21.29 16.42 11.31
CA GLN A 146 -21.88 16.05 12.59
C GLN A 146 -22.75 14.80 12.45
N ALA A 147 -23.56 14.72 11.39
CA ALA A 147 -24.41 13.58 11.14
C ALA A 147 -23.61 12.27 10.98
N TRP A 148 -22.61 12.25 10.09
CA TRP A 148 -21.90 11.01 9.76
C TRP A 148 -20.89 10.57 10.82
N ILE A 149 -20.33 11.49 11.62
CA ILE A 149 -19.48 11.12 12.76
C ILE A 149 -20.26 10.37 13.84
N ASN A 150 -21.52 10.77 14.07
CA ASN A 150 -22.37 10.20 15.12
C ASN A 150 -23.21 9.02 14.63
N CYS A 151 -23.29 8.81 13.31
CA CYS A 151 -24.05 7.74 12.70
C CYS A 151 -23.40 6.38 12.95
N GLN A 152 -24.18 5.44 13.48
CA GLN A 152 -23.79 4.04 13.62
C GLN A 152 -24.38 3.18 12.50
N THR A 153 -25.61 3.50 12.07
CA THR A 153 -26.35 2.68 11.12
C THR A 153 -27.03 3.55 10.07
N LEU A 154 -26.81 3.22 8.80
CA LEU A 154 -27.56 3.74 7.67
C LEU A 154 -28.64 2.72 7.28
N LEU A 155 -29.90 3.13 7.34
CA LEU A 155 -31.04 2.34 6.87
C LEU A 155 -31.47 2.84 5.49
N ILE A 156 -31.58 1.92 4.53
CA ILE A 156 -32.20 2.18 3.22
C ILE A 156 -33.29 1.14 2.99
N ASN A 157 -34.54 1.57 2.97
CA ASN A 157 -35.72 0.71 2.99
C ASN A 157 -35.63 -0.30 4.15
N GLN A 158 -35.59 -1.60 3.86
CA GLN A 158 -35.46 -2.68 4.86
C GLN A 158 -34.00 -3.13 5.07
N GLN A 159 -33.04 -2.46 4.43
CA GLN A 159 -31.62 -2.85 4.46
C GLN A 159 -30.84 -1.98 5.44
N SER A 160 -30.13 -2.63 6.35
CA SER A 160 -29.31 -1.98 7.38
C SER A 160 -27.83 -2.06 7.03
N TYR A 161 -27.12 -0.93 7.17
CA TYR A 161 -25.70 -0.80 6.89
C TYR A 161 -24.98 -0.26 8.12
N HIS A 162 -23.99 -0.99 8.62
CA HIS A 162 -23.08 -0.48 9.64
C HIS A 162 -22.23 0.65 9.06
N VAL A 163 -22.10 1.76 9.76
CA VAL A 163 -21.34 2.92 9.30
C VAL A 163 -19.93 2.88 9.87
N GLU A 164 -18.95 2.85 8.97
CA GLU A 164 -17.52 2.80 9.30
C GLU A 164 -16.84 4.10 8.89
N TYR A 165 -16.43 4.89 9.87
CA TYR A 165 -15.83 6.20 9.68
C TYR A 165 -14.30 6.14 9.64
N ASN A 166 -13.69 6.60 8.55
CA ASN A 166 -12.25 6.51 8.29
C ASN A 166 -11.71 5.09 8.54
N ALA A 167 -12.37 4.11 7.92
CA ALA A 167 -11.86 2.74 7.87
C ALA A 167 -10.54 2.68 7.09
N PRO A 168 -9.72 1.64 7.28
CA PRO A 168 -8.58 1.37 6.42
C PRO A 168 -8.96 1.42 4.94
N ALA A 169 -8.16 2.06 4.10
CA ALA A 169 -8.49 2.18 2.68
C ALA A 169 -7.25 2.13 1.81
N ILE A 170 -7.29 1.27 0.79
CA ILE A 170 -6.20 1.18 -0.18
C ILE A 170 -6.28 2.40 -1.11
N ILE A 171 -5.24 3.23 -1.05
CA ILE A 171 -5.12 4.45 -1.85
C ILE A 171 -4.09 4.32 -2.97
N LYS A 172 -3.27 3.26 -2.96
CA LYS A 172 -2.42 2.93 -4.10
C LYS A 172 -2.15 1.43 -4.10
N PHE A 173 -2.27 0.82 -5.28
CA PHE A 173 -2.05 -0.60 -5.48
C PHE A 173 -1.36 -0.78 -6.83
N ARG A 174 -0.12 -1.26 -6.84
CA ARG A 174 0.64 -1.55 -8.07
C ARG A 174 1.46 -2.82 -7.93
N PHE A 175 1.44 -3.66 -8.97
CA PHE A 175 2.43 -4.74 -9.12
C PHE A 175 3.80 -4.17 -9.55
N PRO A 176 4.92 -4.81 -9.15
CA PRO A 176 6.22 -4.55 -9.77
C PRO A 176 6.18 -4.93 -11.25
N ASP A 177 7.01 -4.28 -12.06
CA ASP A 177 7.02 -4.53 -13.51
C ASP A 177 7.68 -5.88 -13.86
N LYS A 178 8.56 -6.38 -12.98
CA LYS A 178 9.17 -7.71 -13.10
C LYS A 178 8.75 -8.56 -11.90
N ILE A 179 8.28 -9.78 -12.17
CA ILE A 179 7.91 -10.77 -11.16
C ILE A 179 8.73 -12.03 -11.44
N LEU A 180 9.72 -12.31 -10.58
CA LEU A 180 10.67 -13.40 -10.77
C LEU A 180 10.29 -14.62 -9.92
N THR A 181 10.43 -15.83 -10.48
CA THR A 181 10.29 -17.06 -9.68
C THR A 181 11.40 -17.16 -8.62
N ASN A 182 11.17 -17.95 -7.57
CA ASN A 182 12.15 -18.25 -6.52
C ASN A 182 12.77 -16.99 -5.89
N THR A 183 12.03 -15.88 -5.87
CA THR A 183 12.35 -14.61 -5.20
C THR A 183 11.11 -14.12 -4.46
N ILE A 184 11.29 -13.24 -3.48
CA ILE A 184 10.17 -12.61 -2.78
C ILE A 184 9.54 -11.57 -3.71
N THR A 185 8.25 -11.75 -4.00
CA THR A 185 7.43 -10.76 -4.68
C THR A 185 6.56 -10.02 -3.67
N THR A 186 6.74 -8.71 -3.59
CA THR A 186 5.85 -7.77 -2.91
C THR A 186 5.05 -6.97 -3.93
N THR A 187 3.94 -6.40 -3.51
CA THR A 187 3.22 -5.37 -4.26
C THR A 187 3.35 -4.04 -3.55
N PHE A 188 3.28 -2.96 -4.33
CA PHE A 188 3.15 -1.65 -3.77
C PHE A 188 1.71 -1.46 -3.31
N VAL A 189 1.49 -1.47 -1.99
CA VAL A 189 0.18 -1.17 -1.39
C VAL A 189 0.35 -0.02 -0.40
N GLU A 190 -0.40 1.06 -0.63
CA GLU A 190 -0.48 2.19 0.28
C GLU A 190 -1.89 2.22 0.88
N ILE A 191 -1.95 2.15 2.21
CA ILE A 191 -3.19 2.07 2.98
C ILE A 191 -3.29 3.36 3.81
N ASP A 192 -4.38 4.09 3.65
CA ASP A 192 -4.74 5.17 4.56
C ASP A 192 -5.55 4.60 5.72
N TYR A 193 -5.37 5.15 6.93
CA TYR A 193 -6.00 4.66 8.17
C TYR A 193 -5.78 3.17 8.49
N GLY A 194 -4.75 2.54 7.90
CA GLY A 194 -4.44 1.14 8.10
C GLY A 194 -2.96 0.81 7.91
N ASP A 195 -2.62 -0.44 8.21
CA ASP A 195 -1.26 -0.92 8.30
C ASP A 195 -1.12 -2.22 7.51
N ILE A 196 -0.04 -2.35 6.74
CA ILE A 196 0.29 -3.58 5.99
C ILE A 196 0.42 -4.77 6.95
N GLU A 197 0.98 -4.56 8.15
CA GLU A 197 1.22 -5.62 9.13
C GLU A 197 -0.05 -6.32 9.63
N TYR A 198 -1.19 -5.61 9.68
CA TYR A 198 -2.46 -6.19 10.13
C TYR A 198 -3.38 -6.61 8.98
N SER A 199 -3.06 -6.18 7.75
CA SER A 199 -3.87 -6.43 6.56
C SER A 199 -3.75 -7.88 6.09
N LEU A 200 -4.80 -8.39 5.43
CA LEU A 200 -4.79 -9.74 4.87
C LEU A 200 -4.55 -9.69 3.36
N PHE A 201 -3.83 -10.69 2.87
CA PHE A 201 -3.37 -10.76 1.49
C PHE A 201 -3.53 -12.18 0.95
N ASP A 202 -4.25 -12.33 -0.14
CA ASP A 202 -4.43 -13.60 -0.85
C ASP A 202 -3.97 -13.46 -2.30
N TRP A 203 -3.05 -14.34 -2.71
CA TRP A 203 -2.41 -14.34 -4.01
C TRP A 203 -2.99 -15.43 -4.89
N TYR A 204 -3.22 -15.09 -6.14
CA TYR A 204 -3.79 -15.97 -7.15
C TYR A 204 -2.98 -15.91 -8.44
N VAL A 205 -3.06 -16.97 -9.23
CA VAL A 205 -2.50 -17.02 -10.58
C VAL A 205 -3.53 -17.47 -11.61
N THR A 206 -3.32 -17.09 -12.87
CA THR A 206 -4.09 -17.57 -14.03
C THR A 206 -3.18 -17.68 -15.25
N ASP A 207 -3.48 -18.62 -16.14
CA ASP A 207 -2.82 -18.75 -17.44
C ASP A 207 -3.26 -17.67 -18.44
N ASP A 208 -4.47 -17.14 -18.29
CA ASP A 208 -5.00 -16.12 -19.21
C ASP A 208 -5.88 -15.10 -18.49
N ILE A 209 -5.87 -13.85 -18.98
CA ILE A 209 -6.78 -12.80 -18.53
C ILE A 209 -7.78 -12.58 -19.65
N LYS A 210 -9.02 -13.03 -19.44
CA LYS A 210 -10.11 -12.77 -20.38
C LYS A 210 -10.56 -11.32 -20.20
N ILE A 211 -9.91 -10.38 -20.90
CA ILE A 211 -10.31 -8.96 -20.89
C ILE A 211 -11.61 -8.83 -21.69
N LYS A 212 -12.70 -8.40 -21.05
CA LYS A 212 -13.92 -8.00 -21.77
C LYS A 212 -13.66 -6.71 -22.56
N GLU A 213 -14.07 -6.68 -23.82
CA GLU A 213 -13.93 -5.51 -24.71
C GLU A 213 -14.85 -4.34 -24.35
N ASN A 214 -15.82 -4.52 -23.44
CA ASN A 214 -16.77 -3.48 -23.00
C ASN A 214 -16.87 -3.39 -21.46
N ASP A 215 -16.76 -2.18 -20.94
CA ASP A 215 -16.79 -1.83 -19.51
C ASP A 215 -18.21 -1.83 -18.89
N ASP A 216 -19.27 -2.01 -19.68
CA ASP A 216 -20.67 -1.77 -19.27
C ASP A 216 -21.48 -3.03 -18.86
N ASP A 217 -20.93 -4.25 -18.98
CA ASP A 217 -21.63 -5.49 -18.60
C ASP A 217 -21.20 -5.96 -17.19
N ASP A 218 -22.16 -5.90 -16.25
CA ASP A 218 -22.09 -6.29 -14.83
C ASP A 218 -21.86 -7.80 -14.57
N ASP A 219 -21.45 -8.59 -15.57
CA ASP A 219 -21.26 -10.05 -15.42
C ASP A 219 -19.83 -10.42 -15.02
N ASP A 220 -19.73 -11.44 -14.16
CA ASP A 220 -18.54 -12.01 -13.53
C ASP A 220 -17.28 -12.11 -14.42
N ASP A 221 -16.12 -11.89 -13.79
CA ASP A 221 -14.82 -12.29 -14.34
C ASP A 221 -14.84 -13.81 -14.57
N GLN A 222 -14.96 -14.24 -15.84
CA GLN A 222 -14.92 -15.65 -16.22
C GLN A 222 -13.50 -16.24 -16.22
N THR A 223 -12.54 -15.49 -15.69
CA THR A 223 -11.17 -15.97 -15.49
C THR A 223 -11.13 -16.89 -14.29
N GLU A 224 -10.61 -18.10 -14.50
CA GLU A 224 -10.36 -19.03 -13.41
C GLU A 224 -9.08 -18.64 -12.70
N TRP A 225 -9.17 -18.37 -11.39
CA TRP A 225 -8.07 -17.92 -10.57
C TRP A 225 -7.72 -18.98 -9.53
N ILE A 226 -6.48 -19.45 -9.56
CA ILE A 226 -5.98 -20.47 -8.61
C ILE A 226 -5.32 -19.74 -7.44
N HIS A 227 -5.80 -19.98 -6.21
CA HIS A 227 -5.15 -19.47 -5.00
C HIS A 227 -3.82 -20.19 -4.77
N VAL A 228 -2.76 -19.43 -4.50
CA VAL A 228 -1.41 -19.98 -4.34
C VAL A 228 -0.75 -19.62 -3.03
N HIS A 229 -1.13 -18.51 -2.40
CA HIS A 229 -0.48 -18.07 -1.16
C HIS A 229 -1.35 -17.11 -0.35
N ARG A 230 -1.22 -17.16 0.97
CA ARG A 230 -1.73 -16.16 1.90
C ARG A 230 -0.58 -15.54 2.67
N GLY A 231 -0.42 -14.23 2.58
CA GLY A 231 0.66 -13.52 3.23
C GLY A 231 1.03 -12.22 2.50
N PRO A 232 1.75 -11.31 3.17
CA PRO A 232 2.04 -9.97 2.65
C PRO A 232 3.02 -9.97 1.45
N PHE A 233 3.65 -11.10 1.17
CA PHE A 233 4.50 -11.33 0.00
C PHE A 233 4.31 -12.78 -0.47
N CYS A 234 4.68 -13.07 -1.72
CA CYS A 234 4.60 -14.43 -2.28
C CYS A 234 5.93 -14.83 -2.92
N ILE A 235 6.30 -16.11 -2.83
CA ILE A 235 7.43 -16.69 -3.58
C ILE A 235 6.85 -17.63 -4.64
N PHE A 236 6.82 -17.17 -5.88
CA PHE A 236 6.36 -17.99 -7.00
C PHE A 236 7.39 -19.05 -7.37
N ARG A 237 6.93 -20.24 -7.74
CA ARG A 237 7.77 -21.37 -8.21
C ARG A 237 7.81 -21.45 -9.73
N ASP A 238 8.69 -22.27 -10.28
CA ASP A 238 8.90 -22.38 -11.73
C ASP A 238 7.65 -22.89 -12.49
N GLU A 239 6.77 -23.64 -11.82
CA GLU A 239 5.44 -24.01 -12.36
C GLU A 239 4.47 -22.82 -12.59
N HIS A 240 4.80 -21.65 -12.03
CA HIS A 240 4.01 -20.43 -12.18
C HIS A 240 4.54 -19.53 -13.31
N VAL A 241 5.64 -19.90 -13.98
CA VAL A 241 6.18 -19.13 -15.12
C VAL A 241 5.10 -18.95 -16.18
N ASN A 242 5.11 -17.78 -16.82
CA ASN A 242 4.13 -17.34 -17.81
C ASN A 242 2.71 -17.13 -17.27
N LYS A 243 2.43 -17.24 -15.96
CA LYS A 243 1.10 -16.90 -15.40
C LYS A 243 1.00 -15.43 -15.05
N PHE A 244 -0.22 -14.89 -15.10
CA PHE A 244 -0.54 -13.60 -14.48
C PHE A 244 -0.81 -13.77 -12.99
N VAL A 245 -0.67 -12.69 -12.23
CA VAL A 245 -0.86 -12.69 -10.78
C VAL A 245 -1.99 -11.75 -10.42
N ARG A 246 -2.87 -12.18 -9.51
CA ARG A 246 -3.81 -11.29 -8.82
C ARG A 246 -3.53 -11.30 -7.34
N LEU A 247 -3.58 -10.14 -6.72
CA LEU A 247 -3.51 -9.99 -5.27
C LEU A 247 -4.82 -9.37 -4.79
N ALA A 248 -5.47 -10.04 -3.85
CA ALA A 248 -6.54 -9.50 -3.05
C ALA A 248 -5.96 -9.01 -1.72
N CYS A 249 -6.26 -7.76 -1.34
CA CYS A 249 -5.85 -7.17 -0.07
C CYS A 249 -7.07 -6.69 0.70
N LEU A 250 -7.29 -7.22 1.91
CA LEU A 250 -8.24 -6.69 2.88
C LEU A 250 -7.48 -5.78 3.85
N PRO A 251 -7.59 -4.45 3.70
CA PRO A 251 -6.84 -3.51 4.53
C PRO A 251 -7.40 -3.53 5.95
N ARG A 252 -6.49 -3.56 6.93
CA ARG A 252 -6.80 -3.49 8.37
C ARG A 252 -5.88 -2.52 9.08
N ASN A 253 -6.24 -2.12 10.29
CA ASN A 253 -5.37 -1.39 11.20
C ASN A 253 -5.06 -2.21 12.45
N ASN A 254 -4.24 -1.64 13.33
CA ASN A 254 -3.90 -2.22 14.65
C ASN A 254 -5.09 -2.49 15.59
N LEU A 255 -6.26 -1.88 15.35
CA LEU A 255 -7.51 -2.16 16.05
C LEU A 255 -8.34 -3.25 15.38
N LEU A 256 -7.80 -3.89 14.33
CA LEU A 256 -8.47 -4.90 13.50
C LEU A 256 -9.76 -4.40 12.84
N ARG A 257 -9.94 -3.09 12.73
CA ARG A 257 -11.02 -2.54 11.89
C ARG A 257 -10.71 -2.89 10.46
N GLU A 258 -11.73 -3.29 9.73
CA GLU A 258 -11.60 -3.71 8.34
C GLU A 258 -12.05 -2.60 7.41
N GLY A 259 -11.25 -2.41 6.38
CA GLY A 259 -11.61 -1.62 5.25
C GLY A 259 -12.26 -2.42 4.15
N MET A 260 -12.31 -1.80 2.99
CA MET A 260 -12.79 -2.44 1.79
C MET A 260 -11.68 -3.28 1.14
N GLN A 261 -11.93 -4.57 0.91
CA GLN A 261 -11.02 -5.40 0.12
C GLN A 261 -10.87 -4.81 -1.28
N ALA A 262 -9.63 -4.72 -1.77
CA ALA A 262 -9.33 -4.36 -3.15
C ALA A 262 -8.50 -5.46 -3.82
N GLU A 263 -8.65 -5.56 -5.13
CA GLU A 263 -7.94 -6.54 -5.95
C GLU A 263 -7.16 -5.81 -7.06
N HIS A 264 -6.00 -6.35 -7.39
CA HIS A 264 -5.22 -5.87 -8.52
C HIS A 264 -4.61 -7.05 -9.26
N THR A 265 -4.49 -6.92 -10.57
CA THR A 265 -3.92 -7.94 -11.46
C THR A 265 -2.66 -7.40 -12.11
N SER A 266 -1.61 -8.22 -12.19
CA SER A 266 -0.36 -7.87 -12.85
C SER A 266 -0.57 -7.66 -14.34
N LYS A 267 0.13 -6.67 -14.90
CA LYS A 267 0.16 -6.46 -16.36
C LYS A 267 1.10 -7.43 -17.07
N ASN A 268 2.14 -7.85 -16.36
CA ASN A 268 3.18 -8.73 -16.88
C ASN A 268 3.04 -10.12 -16.25
N ARG A 269 3.47 -11.12 -17.01
CA ARG A 269 3.52 -12.52 -16.56
C ARG A 269 4.75 -12.75 -15.69
N ILE A 270 4.68 -13.77 -14.84
CA ILE A 270 5.82 -14.25 -14.06
C ILE A 270 6.91 -14.75 -15.01
N ILE A 271 8.14 -14.34 -14.77
CA ILE A 271 9.33 -14.74 -15.53
C ILE A 271 10.28 -15.57 -14.67
N PRO A 272 11.05 -16.49 -15.26
CA PRO A 272 12.01 -17.29 -14.50
C PRO A 272 13.11 -16.41 -13.90
N CYS A 273 13.48 -16.65 -12.64
CA CYS A 273 14.70 -16.09 -12.07
C CYS A 273 15.93 -16.65 -12.79
N PRO A 274 16.98 -15.84 -13.07
CA PRO A 274 18.21 -16.34 -13.64
C PRO A 274 18.81 -17.47 -12.80
N PHE A 275 19.28 -18.53 -13.47
CA PHE A 275 19.82 -19.72 -12.80
C PHE A 275 21.29 -19.56 -12.38
N ASP A 276 22.10 -18.80 -13.12
CA ASP A 276 23.53 -18.62 -12.83
C ASP A 276 23.78 -17.26 -12.17
N LEU A 277 23.40 -17.16 -10.90
CA LEU A 277 23.62 -15.95 -10.10
C LEU A 277 24.82 -16.17 -9.18
N PRO A 278 25.74 -15.19 -9.05
CA PRO A 278 26.93 -15.33 -8.20
C PRO A 278 26.62 -15.72 -6.75
N MET A 279 25.48 -15.27 -6.22
CA MET A 279 25.01 -15.62 -4.88
C MET A 279 24.76 -17.12 -4.68
N ASN A 280 24.44 -17.89 -5.72
CA ASN A 280 24.06 -19.30 -5.58
C ASN A 280 25.21 -20.12 -4.98
N LYS A 281 26.45 -19.91 -5.44
CA LYS A 281 27.64 -20.55 -4.88
C LYS A 281 27.93 -20.09 -3.45
N ARG A 282 27.59 -18.84 -3.11
CA ARG A 282 27.79 -18.28 -1.77
C ARG A 282 26.76 -18.85 -0.78
N HIS A 283 25.52 -19.05 -1.22
CA HIS A 283 24.44 -19.62 -0.41
C HIS A 283 24.69 -21.09 -0.02
N GLN A 284 25.41 -21.85 -0.85
CA GLN A 284 25.89 -23.20 -0.49
C GLN A 284 26.83 -23.19 0.74
N LEU A 285 27.43 -22.05 1.08
CA LEU A 285 28.29 -21.90 2.26
C LEU A 285 27.53 -21.36 3.48
N THR A 286 26.25 -21.00 3.29
CA THR A 286 25.42 -20.34 4.30
C THR A 286 24.03 -20.97 4.39
N GLU A 287 23.91 -22.27 4.12
CA GLU A 287 22.63 -22.98 3.99
C GLU A 287 21.72 -22.84 5.22
N GLU A 288 22.31 -22.69 6.41
CA GLU A 288 21.57 -22.56 7.65
C GLU A 288 22.03 -21.36 8.50
N TYR A 289 21.10 -20.90 9.32
CA TYR A 289 21.36 -20.00 10.44
C TYR A 289 22.25 -20.69 11.49
N PHE A 290 23.16 -19.94 12.10
CA PHE A 290 23.77 -20.43 13.33
C PHE A 290 22.73 -20.55 14.45
N SER A 291 22.83 -21.61 15.25
CA SER A 291 21.95 -21.83 16.41
C SER A 291 22.05 -20.68 17.41
N ILE A 292 21.01 -20.52 18.24
CA ILE A 292 20.92 -19.45 19.24
C ILE A 292 22.10 -19.48 20.22
N ASP A 293 22.55 -20.69 20.62
CA ASP A 293 23.66 -20.93 21.54
C ASP A 293 25.04 -20.95 20.86
N SER A 294 25.10 -20.67 19.56
CA SER A 294 26.36 -20.65 18.83
C SER A 294 27.26 -19.50 19.30
N ASN A 295 28.56 -19.77 19.44
CA ASN A 295 29.57 -18.73 19.67
C ASN A 295 30.06 -18.07 18.37
N LYS A 296 29.51 -18.45 17.21
CA LYS A 296 29.87 -17.88 15.91
C LYS A 296 28.90 -16.79 15.51
N ILE A 297 29.39 -15.73 14.88
CA ILE A 297 28.57 -14.64 14.34
C ILE A 297 28.85 -14.55 12.84
N ARG A 298 27.79 -14.54 12.03
CA ARG A 298 27.87 -14.28 10.59
C ARG A 298 27.50 -12.82 10.32
N LEU A 299 28.44 -12.10 9.73
CA LEU A 299 28.31 -10.68 9.37
C LEU A 299 28.21 -10.53 7.86
N VAL A 300 27.29 -9.69 7.41
CA VAL A 300 27.21 -9.24 6.01
C VAL A 300 27.45 -7.74 5.97
N SER A 301 28.35 -7.29 5.09
CA SER A 301 28.46 -5.89 4.69
C SER A 301 28.24 -5.81 3.19
N TYR A 302 27.27 -5.01 2.75
CA TYR A 302 26.91 -4.97 1.34
C TYR A 302 26.40 -3.58 0.89
N ASN A 303 27.11 -2.96 -0.03
CA ASN A 303 26.60 -1.80 -0.77
C ASN A 303 25.64 -2.28 -1.86
N ILE A 304 24.38 -1.88 -1.78
CA ILE A 304 23.29 -2.41 -2.61
C ILE A 304 22.87 -1.50 -3.77
N LEU A 305 23.66 -0.47 -4.07
CA LEU A 305 23.47 0.48 -5.17
C LEU A 305 22.09 1.16 -5.15
N ALA A 306 22.05 2.37 -4.60
CA ALA A 306 20.82 3.15 -4.49
C ALA A 306 20.23 3.40 -5.89
N ASN A 307 18.90 3.33 -5.99
CA ASN A 307 18.24 3.47 -7.30
C ASN A 307 18.56 4.81 -7.97
N GLY A 308 18.69 5.90 -7.19
CA GLY A 308 19.05 7.21 -7.72
C GLY A 308 20.41 7.27 -8.43
N TYR A 309 21.31 6.32 -8.18
CA TYR A 309 22.61 6.21 -8.85
C TYR A 309 22.60 5.24 -10.04
N ALA A 310 21.55 4.44 -10.20
CA ALA A 310 21.41 3.49 -11.30
C ALA A 310 20.42 3.96 -12.37
N SER A 311 19.44 4.78 -12.00
CA SER A 311 18.29 5.11 -12.85
C SER A 311 18.51 6.28 -13.82
N SER A 312 19.68 6.93 -13.81
CA SER A 312 19.96 8.05 -14.72
C SER A 312 20.54 7.58 -16.05
N THR A 313 20.25 8.31 -17.13
CA THR A 313 20.82 8.04 -18.46
C THR A 313 22.35 8.06 -18.42
N ASP A 314 22.93 8.99 -17.66
CA ASP A 314 24.39 9.08 -17.49
C ASP A 314 24.96 7.85 -16.77
N ALA A 315 24.28 7.35 -15.72
CA ALA A 315 24.69 6.14 -15.04
C ALA A 315 24.69 4.95 -16.01
N GLN A 316 23.64 4.82 -16.82
CA GLN A 316 23.54 3.77 -17.83
C GLN A 316 24.65 3.88 -18.89
N GLN A 317 24.89 5.07 -19.43
CA GLN A 317 25.80 5.23 -20.58
C GLN A 317 27.28 5.33 -20.18
N MET A 318 27.59 5.87 -19.01
CA MET A 318 28.97 6.15 -18.58
C MET A 318 29.47 5.16 -17.53
N ILE A 319 28.62 4.73 -16.59
CA ILE A 319 29.03 3.89 -15.45
C ILE A 319 28.75 2.41 -15.72
N TYR A 320 27.58 2.10 -16.27
CA TYR A 320 27.11 0.74 -16.51
C TYR A 320 26.79 0.43 -18.00
N PRO A 321 27.63 0.84 -18.98
CA PRO A 321 27.31 0.69 -20.40
C PRO A 321 27.17 -0.78 -20.86
N TYR A 322 27.72 -1.71 -20.07
CA TYR A 322 27.65 -3.15 -20.29
C TYR A 322 26.35 -3.77 -19.75
N CYS A 323 25.52 -3.03 -19.00
CA CYS A 323 24.29 -3.53 -18.39
C CYS A 323 23.06 -2.93 -19.08
N SER A 324 22.11 -3.78 -19.47
CA SER A 324 20.85 -3.30 -20.07
C SER A 324 19.99 -2.56 -19.03
N GLN A 325 19.18 -1.60 -19.49
CA GLN A 325 18.31 -0.83 -18.60
C GLN A 325 17.38 -1.74 -17.79
N ASP A 326 16.82 -2.76 -18.44
CA ASP A 326 15.93 -3.75 -17.81
C ASP A 326 16.53 -4.41 -16.56
N PHE A 327 17.85 -4.57 -16.48
CA PHE A 327 18.53 -5.17 -15.32
C PHE A 327 19.02 -4.13 -14.31
N LEU A 328 19.16 -2.87 -14.71
CA LEU A 328 19.43 -1.75 -13.81
C LEU A 328 18.17 -1.27 -13.07
N GLU A 329 17.00 -1.50 -13.65
CA GLU A 329 15.73 -1.15 -13.04
C GLU A 329 15.56 -1.76 -11.65
N HIS A 330 15.04 -0.96 -10.72
CA HIS A 330 14.96 -1.35 -9.32
C HIS A 330 14.03 -2.56 -9.11
N ASP A 331 12.93 -2.63 -9.87
CA ASP A 331 11.98 -3.76 -9.79
C ASP A 331 12.60 -5.09 -10.23
N TYR A 332 13.71 -5.07 -11.00
CA TYR A 332 14.51 -6.26 -11.28
C TYR A 332 15.52 -6.55 -10.16
N ARG A 333 16.23 -5.52 -9.67
CA ARG A 333 17.30 -5.69 -8.67
C ARG A 333 16.78 -6.06 -7.27
N LYS A 334 15.73 -5.41 -6.78
CA LYS A 334 15.17 -5.63 -5.42
C LYS A 334 14.91 -7.11 -5.08
N PRO A 335 14.16 -7.88 -5.90
CA PRO A 335 13.91 -9.29 -5.59
C PRO A 335 15.20 -10.13 -5.55
N LEU A 336 16.19 -9.81 -6.38
CA LEU A 336 17.50 -10.48 -6.35
C LEU A 336 18.31 -10.11 -5.11
N LEU A 337 18.33 -8.82 -4.73
CA LEU A 337 18.97 -8.35 -3.50
C LEU A 337 18.36 -9.00 -2.25
N LEU A 338 17.03 -9.09 -2.19
CA LEU A 338 16.33 -9.75 -1.08
C LEU A 338 16.69 -11.25 -1.01
N LYS A 339 16.70 -11.93 -2.16
CA LYS A 339 17.12 -13.34 -2.25
C LYS A 339 18.57 -13.50 -1.78
N GLU A 340 19.46 -12.63 -2.22
CA GLU A 340 20.87 -12.66 -1.86
C GLU A 340 21.08 -12.47 -0.35
N ILE A 341 20.50 -11.40 0.21
CA ILE A 341 20.65 -11.02 1.62
C ILE A 341 20.07 -12.09 2.55
N LEU A 342 18.86 -12.57 2.28
CA LEU A 342 18.21 -13.58 3.13
C LEU A 342 18.92 -14.93 3.07
N GLY A 343 19.39 -15.35 1.90
CA GLY A 343 20.10 -16.63 1.74
C GLY A 343 21.46 -16.68 2.43
N TYR A 344 21.99 -15.55 2.91
CA TYR A 344 23.18 -15.55 3.77
C TYR A 344 22.90 -16.03 5.19
N HIS A 345 21.63 -16.06 5.63
CA HIS A 345 21.26 -16.45 6.99
C HIS A 345 22.17 -15.79 8.04
N ALA A 346 22.40 -14.48 7.86
CA ALA A 346 23.36 -13.70 8.64
C ALA A 346 22.78 -13.34 10.01
N ASP A 347 23.65 -13.11 10.98
CA ASP A 347 23.23 -12.64 12.30
C ASP A 347 23.11 -11.12 12.33
N ILE A 348 24.02 -10.43 11.65
CA ILE A 348 24.02 -8.97 11.47
C ILE A 348 24.28 -8.66 9.99
N ILE A 349 23.49 -7.73 9.45
CA ILE A 349 23.58 -7.27 8.06
C ILE A 349 23.71 -5.76 8.07
N SER A 350 24.80 -5.25 7.49
CA SER A 350 25.07 -3.81 7.32
C SER A 350 25.03 -3.46 5.84
N LEU A 351 24.06 -2.63 5.45
CA LEU A 351 23.84 -2.23 4.07
C LEU A 351 24.22 -0.77 3.84
N GLN A 352 24.86 -0.48 2.71
CA GLN A 352 25.17 0.87 2.25
C GLN A 352 24.43 1.17 0.95
N GLU A 353 24.24 2.45 0.64
CA GLU A 353 23.43 2.91 -0.50
C GLU A 353 22.03 2.31 -0.50
N CYS A 354 21.47 2.13 0.69
CA CYS A 354 20.13 1.62 0.86
C CYS A 354 19.14 2.73 0.52
N ASP A 355 18.38 2.56 -0.56
CA ASP A 355 17.31 3.50 -0.94
C ASP A 355 16.25 3.58 0.18
N THR A 356 15.86 4.79 0.55
CA THR A 356 14.95 5.06 1.67
C THR A 356 13.54 4.49 1.40
N THR A 357 13.08 4.57 0.15
CA THR A 357 11.75 4.05 -0.22
C THR A 357 11.77 2.52 -0.18
N PHE A 358 12.83 1.91 -0.69
CA PHE A 358 13.01 0.46 -0.62
C PHE A 358 13.10 -0.03 0.83
N TYR A 359 13.87 0.65 1.69
CA TYR A 359 13.97 0.34 3.11
C TYR A 359 12.60 0.39 3.80
N GLN A 360 11.91 1.52 3.69
CA GLN A 360 10.67 1.79 4.42
C GLN A 360 9.50 0.92 3.96
N ARG A 361 9.45 0.57 2.67
CA ARG A 361 8.28 -0.09 2.08
C ARG A 361 8.41 -1.60 1.93
N GLU A 362 9.63 -2.10 1.77
CA GLU A 362 9.85 -3.50 1.41
C GLU A 362 10.88 -4.15 2.34
N LEU A 363 12.12 -3.67 2.32
CA LEU A 363 13.25 -4.36 2.95
C LEU A 363 13.08 -4.51 4.48
N SER A 364 12.74 -3.44 5.20
CA SER A 364 12.57 -3.50 6.66
C SER A 364 11.45 -4.44 7.09
N PHE A 365 10.31 -4.39 6.39
CA PHE A 365 9.18 -5.26 6.65
C PHE A 365 9.50 -6.73 6.36
N ILE A 366 10.09 -7.04 5.20
CA ILE A 366 10.43 -8.42 4.82
C ILE A 366 11.45 -9.01 5.80
N LEU A 367 12.50 -8.26 6.15
CA LEU A 367 13.51 -8.72 7.10
C LEU A 367 12.91 -8.89 8.50
N LYS A 368 11.96 -8.04 8.92
CA LYS A 368 11.19 -8.22 10.16
C LYS A 368 10.42 -9.54 10.18
N GLN A 369 9.75 -9.88 9.08
CA GLN A 369 9.05 -11.17 8.94
C GLN A 369 10.02 -12.39 8.96
N ASN A 370 11.32 -12.15 8.74
CA ASN A 370 12.37 -13.16 8.81
C ASN A 370 13.23 -13.05 10.10
N GLY A 371 12.69 -12.45 11.17
CA GLY A 371 13.30 -12.47 12.51
C GLY A 371 14.32 -11.36 12.80
N TYR A 372 14.43 -10.35 11.93
CA TYR A 372 15.35 -9.22 12.12
C TYR A 372 14.64 -7.97 12.68
N LEU A 373 15.37 -7.16 13.42
CA LEU A 373 15.03 -5.75 13.61
C LEU A 373 16.08 -4.89 12.94
N SER A 374 15.69 -3.66 12.59
CA SER A 374 16.56 -2.77 11.85
C SER A 374 16.43 -1.31 12.25
N ASP A 375 17.47 -0.56 11.94
CA ASP A 375 17.51 0.90 12.01
C ASP A 375 18.22 1.43 10.75
N MET A 376 17.79 2.57 10.24
CA MET A 376 18.40 3.19 9.06
C MET A 376 18.80 4.63 9.35
N LYS A 377 20.02 4.98 8.95
CA LYS A 377 20.53 6.36 8.96
C LYS A 377 20.65 6.89 7.54
N ILE A 378 19.83 7.89 7.21
CA ILE A 378 19.92 8.65 5.95
C ILE A 378 21.13 9.59 6.03
N LYS A 379 21.91 9.70 4.93
CA LYS A 379 23.13 10.52 4.88
C LYS A 379 22.86 12.01 5.10
N SER A 380 21.83 12.56 4.45
CA SER A 380 21.37 13.94 4.63
C SER A 380 19.92 14.09 4.18
N ASP A 381 19.24 15.16 4.59
CA ASP A 381 17.84 15.43 4.21
C ASP A 381 17.64 15.60 2.70
N SER A 382 18.72 15.86 1.95
CA SER A 382 18.72 16.02 0.50
C SER A 382 18.96 14.72 -0.28
N VAL A 383 19.39 13.65 0.39
CA VAL A 383 19.77 12.37 -0.23
C VAL A 383 18.74 11.31 0.14
N ARG A 384 18.28 10.52 -0.84
CA ARG A 384 17.24 9.50 -0.64
C ARG A 384 17.80 8.10 -0.34
N GLU A 385 19.04 8.02 0.14
CA GLU A 385 19.70 6.77 0.53
C GLU A 385 20.51 6.92 1.82
N GLY A 386 20.90 5.79 2.38
CA GLY A 386 21.66 5.75 3.62
C GLY A 386 22.22 4.37 3.96
N GLU A 387 22.54 4.22 5.23
CA GLU A 387 23.06 3.01 5.84
C GLU A 387 21.95 2.34 6.66
N ALA A 388 21.86 1.02 6.58
CA ALA A 388 20.90 0.25 7.36
C ALA A 388 21.59 -0.92 8.04
N ILE A 389 21.32 -1.13 9.33
CA ILE A 389 21.79 -2.27 10.09
C ILE A 389 20.58 -3.11 10.49
N PHE A 390 20.68 -4.41 10.24
CA PHE A 390 19.73 -5.44 10.65
C PHE A 390 20.41 -6.42 11.58
N TYR A 391 19.72 -6.89 12.60
CA TYR A 391 20.22 -7.89 13.54
C TYR A 391 19.13 -8.90 13.88
N ARG A 392 19.51 -10.16 14.04
CA ARG A 392 18.62 -11.28 14.38
C ARG A 392 18.19 -11.17 15.84
N THR A 393 16.88 -11.13 16.07
CA THR A 393 16.30 -10.81 17.39
C THR A 393 16.36 -11.95 18.41
N ASP A 394 16.54 -13.17 17.95
CA ASP A 394 16.77 -14.34 18.79
C ASP A 394 18.20 -14.37 19.37
N ARG A 395 19.15 -13.64 18.78
CA ARG A 395 20.55 -13.62 19.21
C ARG A 395 21.03 -12.27 19.76
N PHE A 396 20.42 -11.17 19.31
CA PHE A 396 20.86 -9.82 19.64
C PHE A 396 19.69 -8.95 20.10
N ILE A 397 19.98 -8.12 21.11
CA ILE A 397 19.11 -7.04 21.56
C ILE A 397 19.92 -5.76 21.39
N ALA A 398 19.37 -4.75 20.72
CA ALA A 398 20.03 -3.46 20.61
C ALA A 398 19.99 -2.73 21.97
N ILE A 399 21.17 -2.33 22.46
CA ILE A 399 21.33 -1.59 23.73
C ILE A 399 21.38 -0.08 23.53
N GLY A 400 21.73 0.39 22.33
CA GLY A 400 21.90 1.81 22.02
C GLY A 400 21.85 2.07 20.52
N SER A 401 22.01 3.34 20.15
CA SER A 401 22.23 3.76 18.76
C SER A 401 22.93 5.10 18.77
N HIS A 402 24.03 5.19 18.03
CA HIS A 402 24.84 6.40 17.91
C HIS A 402 25.06 6.68 16.43
N ASN A 403 24.17 7.49 15.86
CA ASN A 403 24.25 7.88 14.46
C ASN A 403 25.00 9.19 14.33
N ILE A 404 26.15 9.15 13.67
CA ILE A 404 27.10 10.24 13.63
C ILE A 404 27.17 10.77 12.20
N LYS A 405 27.09 12.08 12.00
CA LYS A 405 27.59 12.72 10.78
C LYS A 405 29.03 13.13 11.03
N ILE A 406 29.96 12.54 10.29
CA ILE A 406 31.39 12.66 10.58
C ILE A 406 31.84 14.12 10.59
N GLY A 407 31.41 14.92 9.61
CA GLY A 407 31.75 16.34 9.55
C GLY A 407 31.22 17.16 10.73
N GLU A 408 30.00 16.90 11.19
CA GLU A 408 29.41 17.56 12.37
C GLU A 408 30.14 17.13 13.65
N TYR A 409 30.31 15.83 13.86
CA TYR A 409 30.96 15.30 15.06
C TYR A 409 32.42 15.73 15.18
N LEU A 410 33.14 15.79 14.06
CA LEU A 410 34.50 16.32 14.03
C LEU A 410 34.58 17.79 14.46
N ARG A 411 33.55 18.61 14.24
CA ARG A 411 33.53 20.01 14.72
C ARG A 411 33.43 20.08 16.24
N ASP A 412 32.54 19.28 16.81
CA ASP A 412 32.07 19.47 18.19
C ASP A 412 32.84 18.62 19.21
N ALA A 413 33.43 17.49 18.79
CA ALA A 413 34.09 16.56 19.71
C ALA A 413 35.45 17.08 20.21
N GLU A 414 35.54 17.46 21.48
CA GLU A 414 36.78 17.95 22.10
C GLU A 414 37.95 16.96 21.97
N HIS A 415 37.70 15.67 22.20
CA HIS A 415 38.74 14.63 22.09
C HIS A 415 39.31 14.44 20.66
N LEU A 416 38.67 15.02 19.64
CA LEU A 416 39.14 15.01 18.25
C LEU A 416 39.82 16.33 17.83
N GLU A 417 40.11 17.24 18.78
CA GLU A 417 40.78 18.51 18.50
C GLU A 417 42.09 18.34 17.74
N TYR A 418 42.86 17.30 18.06
CA TYR A 418 44.13 17.03 17.39
C TYR A 418 43.93 16.79 15.87
N ILE A 419 42.84 16.13 15.46
CA ILE A 419 42.52 15.90 14.04
C ILE A 419 42.19 17.23 13.38
N ARG A 420 41.31 18.03 14.00
CA ARG A 420 40.97 19.37 13.51
C ARG A 420 42.21 20.25 13.32
N ARG A 421 43.10 20.29 14.32
CA ARG A 421 44.34 21.07 14.27
C ARG A 421 45.28 20.63 13.16
N ARG A 422 45.32 19.33 12.84
CA ARG A 422 46.11 18.82 11.71
C ARG A 422 45.48 19.17 10.38
N CYS A 423 44.16 19.02 10.25
CA CYS A 423 43.42 19.36 9.03
C CYS A 423 43.44 20.87 8.75
N SER A 424 43.43 21.72 9.78
CA SER A 424 43.50 23.18 9.62
C SER A 424 44.83 23.69 9.05
N LEU A 425 45.88 22.85 9.01
CA LEU A 425 47.13 23.19 8.35
C LEU A 425 46.99 23.31 6.83
N VAL A 426 45.92 22.73 6.26
CA VAL A 426 45.60 22.79 4.83
C VAL A 426 44.14 23.21 4.68
N SER A 427 43.90 24.45 4.28
CA SER A 427 42.56 25.04 4.29
C SER A 427 41.55 24.27 3.45
N GLU A 428 41.93 23.73 2.28
CA GLU A 428 41.00 22.94 1.46
C GLU A 428 40.59 21.64 2.14
N ILE A 429 41.51 20.96 2.85
CA ILE A 429 41.23 19.70 3.56
C ILE A 429 40.22 19.95 4.68
N ASN A 430 40.40 21.03 5.44
CA ASN A 430 39.50 21.34 6.55
C ASN A 430 38.07 21.62 6.05
N THR A 431 37.91 22.43 5.00
CA THR A 431 36.61 22.72 4.40
C THR A 431 35.95 21.46 3.86
N HIS A 432 36.66 20.68 3.03
CA HIS A 432 36.11 19.46 2.44
C HIS A 432 35.74 18.39 3.47
N LEU A 433 36.50 18.25 4.57
CA LEU A 433 36.22 17.26 5.59
C LEU A 433 34.97 17.61 6.40
N LEU A 434 34.80 18.89 6.75
CA LEU A 434 33.70 19.35 7.60
C LEU A 434 32.37 19.48 6.83
N GLU A 435 32.41 19.67 5.51
CA GLU A 435 31.23 19.75 4.64
C GLU A 435 30.73 18.38 4.15
N ARG A 436 31.47 17.30 4.44
CA ARG A 436 31.08 15.95 4.02
C ARG A 436 29.83 15.46 4.76
N ASN A 437 28.86 15.00 3.96
CA ASN A 437 27.64 14.35 4.44
C ASN A 437 27.84 12.85 4.78
N THR A 438 29.08 12.43 5.05
CA THR A 438 29.35 11.02 5.40
C THR A 438 28.74 10.71 6.76
N ALA A 439 27.85 9.71 6.77
CA ALA A 439 27.28 9.17 7.99
C ALA A 439 28.12 8.00 8.50
N LEU A 440 28.02 7.74 9.80
CA LEU A 440 28.48 6.54 10.46
C LEU A 440 27.35 6.04 11.35
N GLN A 441 26.86 4.84 11.06
CA GLN A 441 25.87 4.16 11.90
C GLN A 441 26.56 3.26 12.93
N VAL A 442 26.23 3.45 14.22
CA VAL A 442 26.65 2.57 15.32
C VAL A 442 25.40 2.09 16.06
N ARG A 443 25.26 0.78 16.25
CA ARG A 443 24.05 0.15 16.82
C ARG A 443 24.38 -0.87 17.90
#